data_AF-A0A3D5R4H0-F1
#
_entry.id   AF-A0A3D5R4H0-F1
#
_cell.length_a   1.000
_cell.length_b   1.000
_cell.length_c   1.000
_cell.angle_alpha   90.00
_cell.angle_beta   90.00
_cell.angle_gamma   90.00
#
_symmetry.space_group_name_H-M   'P 1'
#
loop_
_entity.id
_entity.type
_entity.pdbx_description
1 polymer ?
#
loop_
_entity_poly.entity_id
_entity_poly.type
_entity_poly.pdbx_seq_one_letter_code
_entity_poly.pdbx_strand_id
1 'polypeptide(L)'
;TFEVTSTYYDWSMESTTTTAVEGAQIDIENGTLVLTTDAEGQALVTPGALSAGTYNYQVTKEEEGSAPQLVRTDGLSFEVNEKDTNSGGSSEPTSYRVYLAVIDEDGELIYSPRRVSISENDTYGLTALGALDASGLDYSFSDDNPGMVVNIEGLENFGLNGWMYSVDGSVPKVLPGDKTINSGDKVLFWYSTSAMEGSPDWPNNSSGTSSPGSSEEESETE
;
A
#
# COMPACT_ATOMS: atom_id res chain seq x y z
N THR A 1 -9.68 7.79 -4.23
CA THR A 1 -9.31 6.73 -5.18
C THR A 1 -10.41 5.71 -5.16
N PHE A 2 -10.87 5.28 -6.33
CA PHE A 2 -11.79 4.17 -6.47
C PHE A 2 -11.02 2.92 -6.84
N GLU A 3 -11.51 1.77 -6.39
CA GLU A 3 -11.00 0.45 -6.76
C GLU A 3 -12.18 -0.36 -7.32
N VAL A 4 -11.99 -0.96 -8.49
CA VAL A 4 -13.01 -1.75 -9.17
C VAL A 4 -12.48 -3.16 -9.41
N THR A 5 -13.14 -4.13 -8.80
CA THR A 5 -12.83 -5.55 -8.94
C THR A 5 -14.07 -6.32 -9.38
N SER A 6 -13.85 -7.45 -10.04
CA SER A 6 -14.89 -8.40 -10.43
C SER A 6 -14.64 -9.74 -9.75
N THR A 7 -15.66 -10.26 -9.08
CA THR A 7 -15.60 -11.55 -8.39
C THR A 7 -16.50 -12.54 -9.11
N TYR A 8 -15.94 -13.66 -9.55
CA TYR A 8 -16.67 -14.74 -10.23
C TYR A 8 -16.24 -16.11 -9.73
N TYR A 9 -17.14 -17.08 -9.85
CA TYR A 9 -16.83 -18.48 -9.53
C TYR A 9 -16.21 -19.15 -10.75
N ASP A 10 -14.96 -19.57 -10.63
CA ASP A 10 -14.24 -20.30 -11.64
C ASP A 10 -14.53 -21.80 -11.48
N TRP A 11 -15.41 -22.31 -12.34
CA TRP A 11 -15.79 -23.72 -12.37
C TRP A 11 -14.66 -24.67 -12.76
N SER A 12 -13.58 -24.16 -13.36
CA SER A 12 -12.39 -24.96 -13.68
C SER A 12 -11.46 -25.15 -12.49
N MET A 13 -11.42 -24.15 -11.59
CA MET A 13 -10.63 -24.18 -10.36
C MET A 13 -11.46 -24.55 -9.12
N GLU A 14 -12.77 -24.72 -9.28
CA GLU A 14 -13.75 -24.91 -8.20
C GLU A 14 -13.66 -23.85 -7.09
N SER A 15 -13.26 -22.62 -7.44
CA SER A 15 -12.99 -21.54 -6.48
C SER A 15 -13.55 -20.19 -6.93
N THR A 16 -13.69 -19.26 -5.98
CA THR A 16 -14.06 -17.87 -6.28
C THR A 16 -12.79 -17.06 -6.56
N THR A 17 -12.72 -16.44 -7.73
CA THR A 17 -11.61 -15.58 -8.16
C THR A 17 -12.06 -14.13 -8.19
N THR A 18 -11.21 -13.24 -7.68
CA THR A 18 -11.39 -11.79 -7.79
C THR A 18 -10.30 -11.22 -8.70
N THR A 19 -10.69 -10.39 -9.66
CA THR A 19 -9.77 -9.81 -10.64
C THR A 19 -10.00 -8.30 -10.74
N ALA A 20 -8.91 -7.53 -10.81
CA ALA A 20 -8.95 -6.10 -11.08
C ALA A 20 -9.59 -5.83 -12.44
N VAL A 21 -10.43 -4.80 -12.53
CA VAL A 21 -11.09 -4.45 -13.79
C VAL A 21 -10.44 -3.23 -14.40
N GLU A 22 -9.57 -3.45 -15.39
CA GLU A 22 -9.02 -2.38 -16.21
C GLU A 22 -10.08 -1.80 -17.17
N GLY A 23 -10.05 -0.48 -17.36
CA GLY A 23 -10.87 0.23 -18.33
C GLY A 23 -12.34 0.40 -17.93
N ALA A 24 -12.73 0.04 -16.70
CA ALA A 24 -14.03 0.40 -16.16
C ALA A 24 -14.14 1.92 -16.00
N GLN A 25 -15.26 2.47 -16.44
CA GLN A 25 -15.63 3.86 -16.29
C GLN A 25 -16.39 4.06 -14.99
N ILE A 26 -16.00 5.09 -14.24
CA ILE A 26 -16.65 5.52 -13.01
C ILE A 26 -17.26 6.89 -13.28
N ASP A 27 -18.57 6.91 -13.46
CA ASP A 27 -19.35 8.11 -13.69
C ASP A 27 -19.83 8.65 -12.35
N ILE A 28 -19.41 9.88 -12.02
CA ILE A 28 -19.80 10.62 -10.82
C ILE A 28 -20.71 11.79 -11.22
N GLU A 29 -21.84 11.95 -10.52
CA GLU A 29 -22.89 12.95 -10.79
C GLU A 29 -23.47 12.94 -12.22
N ASN A 30 -23.67 11.78 -12.85
CA ASN A 30 -24.24 11.68 -14.21
C ASN A 30 -23.42 12.43 -15.29
N GLY A 31 -22.11 12.30 -15.23
CA GLY A 31 -21.18 12.68 -16.30
C GLY A 31 -20.31 13.90 -15.97
N THR A 32 -20.43 14.48 -14.77
CA THR A 32 -19.61 15.63 -14.34
C THR A 32 -18.13 15.25 -14.21
N LEU A 33 -17.86 14.04 -13.70
CA LEU A 33 -16.52 13.48 -13.64
C LEU A 33 -16.59 12.00 -14.04
N VAL A 34 -15.90 11.67 -15.13
CA VAL A 34 -15.75 10.28 -15.58
C VAL A 34 -14.29 9.89 -15.38
N LEU A 35 -14.06 8.87 -14.56
CA LEU A 35 -12.73 8.30 -14.34
C LEU A 35 -12.63 6.96 -15.06
N THR A 36 -11.41 6.56 -15.39
CA THR A 36 -11.12 5.26 -15.99
C THR A 36 -10.11 4.54 -15.12
N THR A 37 -10.38 3.27 -14.84
CA THR A 37 -9.51 2.40 -14.06
C THR A 37 -8.30 1.95 -14.87
N ASP A 38 -7.14 1.89 -14.22
CA ASP A 38 -5.89 1.36 -14.77
C ASP A 38 -5.83 -0.18 -14.74
N ALA A 39 -4.70 -0.76 -15.13
CA ALA A 39 -4.46 -2.21 -15.13
C ALA A 39 -4.61 -2.87 -13.75
N GLU A 40 -4.50 -2.10 -12.66
CA GLU A 40 -4.70 -2.55 -11.28
C GLU A 40 -6.15 -2.34 -10.79
N GLY A 41 -7.06 -1.88 -11.67
CA GLY A 41 -8.45 -1.61 -11.34
C GLY A 41 -8.65 -0.31 -10.55
N GLN A 42 -7.65 0.57 -10.50
CA GLN A 42 -7.68 1.79 -9.70
C GLN A 42 -7.98 3.03 -10.53
N ALA A 43 -8.78 3.94 -9.98
CA ALA A 43 -9.05 5.24 -10.58
C ALA A 43 -8.83 6.38 -9.58
N LEU A 44 -7.95 7.33 -9.94
CA LEU A 44 -7.58 8.45 -9.09
C LEU A 44 -8.52 9.65 -9.31
N VAL A 45 -9.07 10.17 -8.22
CA VAL A 45 -9.77 11.47 -8.22
C VAL A 45 -8.71 12.55 -8.05
N THR A 46 -8.58 13.44 -9.03
CA THR A 46 -7.66 14.58 -8.93
C THR A 46 -8.07 15.48 -7.75
N PRO A 47 -7.14 15.87 -6.87
CA PRO A 47 -7.45 16.80 -5.79
C PRO A 47 -8.10 18.10 -6.32
N GLY A 48 -9.24 18.48 -5.77
CA GLY A 48 -10.02 19.64 -6.20
C GLY A 48 -11.00 19.39 -7.35
N ALA A 49 -11.08 18.18 -7.89
CA ALA A 49 -12.06 17.82 -8.92
C ALA A 49 -13.50 17.71 -8.39
N LEU A 50 -13.66 17.51 -7.08
CA LEU A 50 -14.96 17.45 -6.39
C LEU A 50 -14.94 18.45 -5.24
N SER A 51 -16.04 19.17 -5.06
CA SER A 51 -16.32 19.92 -3.83
C SER A 51 -16.72 18.95 -2.73
N ALA A 52 -16.91 19.44 -1.51
CA ALA A 52 -17.49 18.60 -0.50
C ALA A 52 -18.97 18.37 -0.72
N GLY A 53 -19.42 17.19 -0.32
CA GLY A 53 -20.79 16.74 -0.43
C GLY A 53 -20.86 15.24 -0.58
N THR A 54 -22.08 14.73 -0.57
CA THR A 54 -22.36 13.34 -0.90
C THR A 54 -22.51 13.20 -2.41
N TYR A 55 -21.76 12.28 -2.99
CA TYR A 55 -21.73 12.00 -4.41
C TYR A 55 -22.28 10.61 -4.69
N ASN A 56 -23.09 10.51 -5.74
CA ASN A 56 -23.49 9.23 -6.30
C ASN A 56 -22.59 8.92 -7.50
N TYR A 57 -22.19 7.65 -7.61
CA TYR A 57 -21.42 7.16 -8.73
C TYR A 57 -21.95 5.84 -9.25
N GLN A 58 -21.61 5.56 -10.50
CA GLN A 58 -21.96 4.35 -11.21
C GLN A 58 -20.71 3.83 -11.91
N VAL A 59 -20.54 2.51 -11.89
CA VAL A 59 -19.43 1.86 -12.58
C VAL A 59 -19.98 1.12 -13.80
N THR A 60 -19.37 1.34 -14.96
CA THR A 60 -19.72 0.67 -16.23
C THR A 60 -18.47 0.16 -16.93
N LYS A 61 -18.60 -0.97 -17.65
CA LYS A 61 -17.57 -1.44 -18.58
C LYS A 61 -18.26 -1.95 -19.84
N GLU A 62 -18.15 -1.17 -20.91
CA GLU A 62 -18.66 -1.50 -22.23
C GLU A 62 -17.50 -1.87 -23.15
N GLU A 63 -17.66 -2.93 -23.93
CA GLU A 63 -16.76 -3.29 -25.02
C GLU A 63 -17.52 -3.13 -26.34
N GLU A 64 -16.97 -2.36 -27.28
CA GLU A 64 -17.61 -2.08 -28.56
C GLU A 64 -17.87 -3.39 -29.32
N GLY A 65 -19.14 -3.69 -29.62
CA GLY A 65 -19.55 -4.91 -30.31
C GLY A 65 -19.82 -6.13 -29.43
N SER A 66 -19.69 -6.01 -28.10
CA SER A 66 -19.95 -7.07 -27.12
C SER A 66 -21.02 -6.67 -26.10
N ALA A 67 -21.61 -7.65 -25.41
CA ALA A 67 -22.45 -7.36 -24.25
C ALA A 67 -21.60 -6.73 -23.12
N PRO A 68 -22.13 -5.78 -22.33
CA PRO A 68 -21.38 -5.11 -21.27
C PRO A 68 -20.86 -6.13 -20.25
N GLN A 69 -19.55 -6.06 -19.93
CA GLN A 69 -18.90 -6.97 -18.99
C GLN A 69 -19.20 -6.62 -17.53
N LEU A 70 -19.54 -5.35 -17.25
CA LEU A 70 -20.09 -4.92 -15.96
C LEU A 70 -21.43 -4.23 -16.18
N VAL A 71 -22.47 -4.77 -15.56
CA VAL A 71 -23.80 -4.13 -15.51
C VAL A 71 -23.73 -3.00 -14.48
N ARG A 72 -24.17 -1.82 -14.91
CA ARG A 72 -24.27 -0.57 -14.14
C ARG A 72 -24.68 -0.86 -12.68
N THR A 73 -23.80 -0.54 -11.73
CA THR A 73 -24.12 -0.66 -10.30
C THR A 73 -25.22 0.36 -9.95
N ASP A 74 -26.28 -0.07 -9.27
CA ASP A 74 -27.29 0.86 -8.77
C ASP A 74 -26.69 1.77 -7.69
N GLY A 75 -26.59 3.07 -8.00
CA GLY A 75 -26.47 4.19 -7.07
C GLY A 75 -25.56 3.97 -5.85
N LEU A 76 -24.27 3.72 -6.07
CA LEU A 76 -23.30 3.72 -4.98
C LEU A 76 -23.02 5.16 -4.55
N SER A 77 -22.90 5.41 -3.25
CA SER A 77 -22.63 6.76 -2.71
C SER A 77 -21.32 6.81 -1.94
N PHE A 78 -20.60 7.92 -2.08
CA PHE A 78 -19.44 8.25 -1.25
C PHE A 78 -19.52 9.72 -0.83
N GLU A 79 -18.83 10.06 0.26
CA GLU A 79 -18.78 11.43 0.77
C GLU A 79 -17.41 12.03 0.48
N VAL A 80 -17.41 13.25 -0.06
CA VAL A 80 -16.23 14.10 -0.17
C VAL A 80 -16.36 15.16 0.90
N ASN A 81 -15.36 15.29 1.76
CA ASN A 81 -15.36 16.29 2.83
C ASN A 81 -14.64 17.56 2.36
N GLU A 82 -15.00 18.73 2.92
CA GLU A 82 -14.30 19.97 2.59
C GLU A 82 -12.87 19.85 3.09
N LYS A 83 -11.92 20.35 2.30
CA LYS A 83 -10.57 20.57 2.83
C LYS A 83 -10.64 21.75 3.77
N ASP A 84 -10.60 21.49 5.07
CA ASP A 84 -10.72 22.52 6.11
C ASP A 84 -9.80 23.72 5.86
N THR A 85 -10.41 24.88 5.61
CA THR A 85 -9.73 26.18 5.59
C THR A 85 -10.36 27.12 6.62
N ASN A 86 -10.22 26.84 7.93
CA ASN A 86 -9.99 27.91 8.89
C ASN A 86 -9.53 27.44 10.27
N SER A 87 -8.58 28.18 10.82
CA SER A 87 -7.92 27.95 12.11
C SER A 87 -8.87 28.29 13.28
N GLY A 88 -9.33 27.24 13.94
CA GLY A 88 -10.10 27.24 15.19
C GLY A 88 -10.48 25.81 15.55
N GLY A 89 -9.53 24.88 15.39
CA GLY A 89 -9.83 23.53 14.94
C GLY A 89 -10.14 22.55 16.06
N SER A 90 -11.38 22.06 16.10
CA SER A 90 -11.65 20.70 16.58
C SER A 90 -10.92 19.76 15.61
N SER A 91 -9.73 19.30 16.00
CA SER A 91 -8.83 18.52 15.17
C SER A 91 -9.45 17.15 14.86
N GLU A 92 -10.03 17.00 13.67
CA GLU A 92 -10.09 15.68 13.04
C GLU A 92 -8.67 15.12 12.99
N PRO A 93 -8.45 13.85 13.35
CA PRO A 93 -7.11 13.31 13.42
C PRO A 93 -6.47 13.29 12.04
N THR A 94 -5.23 13.77 11.95
CA THR A 94 -4.48 13.72 10.71
C THR A 94 -4.32 12.26 10.31
N SER A 95 -4.63 11.93 9.05
CA SER A 95 -4.42 10.60 8.50
C SER A 95 -3.53 10.64 7.26
N TYR A 96 -2.64 9.66 7.15
CA TYR A 96 -1.67 9.52 6.06
C TYR A 96 -1.85 8.19 5.34
N ARG A 97 -1.56 8.21 4.02
CA ARG A 97 -1.43 7.00 3.21
C ARG A 97 0.04 6.78 2.94
N VAL A 98 0.60 5.71 3.46
CA VAL A 98 2.02 5.35 3.30
C VAL A 98 2.13 4.03 2.56
N TYR A 99 3.27 3.79 1.92
CA TYR A 99 3.55 2.48 1.33
C TYR A 99 4.18 1.58 2.38
N LEU A 100 3.73 0.33 2.44
CA LEU A 100 4.32 -0.71 3.29
C LEU A 100 4.70 -1.93 2.45
N ALA A 101 5.86 -2.50 2.75
CA ALA A 101 6.24 -3.85 2.34
C ALA A 101 6.93 -4.57 3.52
N VAL A 102 6.83 -5.91 3.54
CA VAL A 102 7.52 -6.75 4.53
C VAL A 102 8.18 -7.93 3.82
N ILE A 103 9.49 -8.12 4.10
CA ILE A 103 10.34 -9.15 3.52
C ILE A 103 10.81 -10.12 4.62
N ASP A 104 10.73 -11.43 4.41
CA ASP A 104 11.19 -12.44 5.36
C ASP A 104 12.70 -12.75 5.25
N GLU A 105 13.15 -13.82 5.93
CA GLU A 105 14.56 -14.25 5.96
C GLU A 105 15.07 -14.81 4.64
N ASP A 106 14.17 -15.31 3.77
CA ASP A 106 14.49 -15.84 2.44
C ASP A 106 14.52 -14.74 1.38
N GLY A 107 14.17 -13.50 1.76
CA GLY A 107 14.03 -12.38 0.85
C GLY A 107 12.68 -12.37 0.12
N GLU A 108 11.70 -13.15 0.57
CA GLU A 108 10.37 -13.23 -0.01
C GLU A 108 9.42 -12.18 0.60
N LEU A 109 8.47 -11.71 -0.21
CA LEU A 109 7.46 -10.75 0.22
C LEU A 109 6.33 -11.46 0.98
N ILE A 110 6.37 -11.40 2.30
CA ILE A 110 5.24 -11.81 3.15
C ILE A 110 4.14 -10.74 3.20
N TYR A 111 4.48 -9.49 2.84
CA TYR A 111 3.51 -8.44 2.57
C TYR A 111 3.93 -7.63 1.34
N SER A 112 3.17 -7.79 0.26
CA SER A 112 3.43 -7.12 -1.01
C SER A 112 3.31 -5.59 -0.88
N PRO A 113 4.14 -4.80 -1.60
CA PRO A 113 4.07 -3.35 -1.60
C PRO A 113 2.67 -2.83 -1.87
N ARG A 114 2.03 -2.22 -0.87
CA ARG A 114 0.74 -1.55 -1.04
C ARG A 114 0.58 -0.38 -0.08
N ARG A 115 -0.45 0.43 -0.30
CA ARG A 115 -0.74 1.56 0.56
C ARG A 115 -1.54 1.12 1.79
N VAL A 116 -1.14 1.57 2.97
CA VAL A 116 -1.90 1.46 4.22
C VAL A 116 -2.30 2.85 4.70
N SER A 117 -3.42 2.93 5.42
CA SER A 117 -3.92 4.17 6.02
C SER A 117 -3.62 4.17 7.50
N ILE A 118 -2.99 5.24 7.99
CA ILE A 118 -2.67 5.45 9.41
C ILE A 118 -3.19 6.80 9.87
N SER A 119 -3.50 6.93 11.15
CA SER A 119 -4.10 8.11 11.77
C SER A 119 -3.39 8.48 13.06
N GLU A 120 -3.38 9.76 13.43
CA GLU A 120 -2.89 10.23 14.74
C GLU A 120 -3.59 9.57 15.93
N ASN A 121 -4.83 9.10 15.73
CA ASN A 121 -5.62 8.44 16.75
C ASN A 121 -5.47 6.91 16.78
N ASP A 122 -4.73 6.32 15.83
CA ASP A 122 -4.44 4.88 15.86
C ASP A 122 -3.48 4.56 17.01
N THR A 123 -3.42 3.28 17.42
CA THR A 123 -2.64 2.83 18.60
C THR A 123 -1.19 3.31 18.58
N TYR A 124 -0.59 3.40 17.40
CA TYR A 124 0.79 3.84 17.21
C TYR A 124 0.92 5.16 16.44
N GLY A 125 -0.20 5.85 16.19
CA GLY A 125 -0.21 7.14 15.51
C GLY A 125 0.43 7.13 14.12
N LEU A 126 0.96 8.28 13.73
CA LEU A 126 1.63 8.50 12.44
C LEU A 126 3.09 8.03 12.45
N THR A 127 3.32 6.74 12.71
CA THR A 127 4.66 6.15 12.88
C THR A 127 4.91 4.97 11.93
N ALA A 128 6.17 4.59 11.78
CA ALA A 128 6.54 3.39 11.01
C ALA A 128 5.92 2.12 11.62
N LEU A 129 5.77 2.05 12.94
CA LEU A 129 5.04 0.98 13.62
C LEU A 129 3.54 1.05 13.35
N GLY A 130 2.96 2.25 13.27
CA GLY A 130 1.57 2.44 12.84
C GLY A 130 1.32 1.89 11.44
N ALA A 131 2.30 1.99 10.52
CA ALA A 131 2.19 1.37 9.21
C ALA A 131 2.14 -0.16 9.31
N LEU A 132 3.00 -0.77 10.14
CA LEU A 132 2.99 -2.22 10.37
C LEU A 132 1.68 -2.67 11.03
N ASP A 133 1.18 -1.97 12.03
CA ASP A 133 -0.10 -2.28 12.69
C ASP A 133 -1.28 -2.21 11.71
N ALA A 134 -1.33 -1.17 10.87
CA ALA A 134 -2.36 -1.01 9.83
C ALA A 134 -2.30 -2.10 8.73
N SER A 135 -1.23 -2.90 8.68
CA SER A 135 -1.12 -4.02 7.76
C SER A 135 -2.03 -5.20 8.14
N GLY A 136 -2.35 -5.33 9.43
CA GLY A 136 -3.07 -6.47 10.01
C GLY A 136 -2.23 -7.73 10.22
N LEU A 137 -0.91 -7.67 10.00
CA LEU A 137 0.01 -8.77 10.29
C LEU A 137 0.15 -8.98 11.79
N ASP A 138 0.34 -10.22 12.21
CA ASP A 138 0.67 -10.57 13.58
C ASP A 138 2.13 -10.15 13.87
N TYR A 139 2.35 -9.39 14.94
CA TYR A 139 3.69 -9.03 15.39
C TYR A 139 3.76 -8.97 16.93
N SER A 140 4.97 -9.03 17.47
CA SER A 140 5.19 -8.84 18.92
C SER A 140 6.49 -8.10 19.22
N PHE A 141 6.56 -7.58 20.45
CA PHE A 141 7.73 -6.87 20.96
C PHE A 141 8.57 -7.75 21.87
N SER A 142 9.84 -7.38 22.03
CA SER A 142 10.71 -7.95 23.06
C SER A 142 10.16 -7.64 24.45
N ASP A 143 10.12 -8.67 25.31
CA ASP A 143 9.86 -8.49 26.76
C ASP A 143 10.99 -7.69 27.46
N ASP A 144 12.22 -7.85 26.98
CA ASP A 144 13.41 -7.20 27.55
C ASP A 144 13.65 -5.79 27.01
N ASN A 145 13.23 -5.52 25.77
CA ASN A 145 13.40 -4.24 25.07
C ASN A 145 12.04 -3.72 24.53
N PRO A 146 11.24 -3.04 25.35
CA PRO A 146 9.91 -2.56 24.96
C PRO A 146 9.94 -1.72 23.67
N GLY A 147 9.05 -2.03 22.73
CA GLY A 147 8.92 -1.34 21.44
C GLY A 147 9.87 -1.84 20.34
N MET A 148 10.80 -2.74 20.66
CA MET A 148 11.58 -3.47 19.64
C MET A 148 10.74 -4.60 19.07
N VAL A 149 10.44 -4.54 17.76
CA VAL A 149 9.76 -5.62 17.04
C VAL A 149 10.70 -6.83 16.97
N VAL A 150 10.24 -7.99 17.43
CA VAL A 150 11.05 -9.23 17.45
C VAL A 150 10.39 -10.40 16.73
N ASN A 151 9.14 -10.24 16.31
CA ASN A 151 8.38 -11.24 15.59
C ASN A 151 7.42 -10.55 14.62
N ILE A 152 7.32 -11.05 13.39
CA ILE A 152 6.27 -10.72 12.41
C ILE A 152 5.85 -12.04 11.74
N GLU A 153 4.55 -12.33 11.68
CA GLU A 153 3.97 -13.55 11.12
C GLU A 153 4.58 -14.87 11.65
N GLY A 154 5.04 -14.86 12.90
CA GLY A 154 5.60 -16.02 13.58
C GLY A 154 7.10 -16.27 13.34
N LEU A 155 7.77 -15.42 12.56
CA LEU A 155 9.22 -15.46 12.39
C LEU A 155 9.91 -14.58 13.45
N GLU A 156 10.65 -15.20 14.36
CA GLU A 156 11.31 -14.54 15.50
C GLU A 156 12.77 -14.14 15.21
N ASN A 157 13.25 -13.11 15.90
CA ASN A 157 14.68 -12.74 15.91
C ASN A 157 15.53 -13.90 16.47
N PHE A 158 16.69 -14.16 15.84
CA PHE A 158 17.61 -15.20 16.28
C PHE A 158 19.07 -14.74 16.28
N GLY A 159 19.68 -14.71 17.46
CA GLY A 159 21.09 -14.33 17.62
C GLY A 159 21.34 -12.87 17.23
N LEU A 160 22.12 -12.65 16.17
CA LEU A 160 22.39 -11.33 15.61
C LEU A 160 21.43 -10.97 14.46
N ASN A 161 20.55 -11.88 14.09
CA ASN A 161 19.58 -11.72 13.01
C ASN A 161 18.24 -11.26 13.57
N GLY A 162 17.49 -10.50 12.79
CA GLY A 162 16.17 -10.08 13.21
C GLY A 162 15.56 -8.97 12.38
N TRP A 163 14.36 -8.59 12.80
CA TRP A 163 13.55 -7.56 12.17
C TRP A 163 14.22 -6.18 12.22
N MET A 164 14.34 -5.59 11.05
CA MET A 164 14.78 -4.22 10.84
C MET A 164 13.73 -3.46 10.04
N TYR A 165 13.87 -2.13 10.01
CA TYR A 165 12.99 -1.29 9.22
C TYR A 165 13.70 -0.07 8.62
N SER A 166 13.14 0.44 7.52
CA SER A 166 13.60 1.66 6.87
C SER A 166 12.43 2.55 6.47
N VAL A 167 12.71 3.84 6.35
CA VAL A 167 11.79 4.83 5.81
C VAL A 167 12.50 5.51 4.64
N ASP A 168 11.92 5.41 3.45
CA ASP A 168 12.49 5.90 2.19
C ASP A 168 13.93 5.39 1.96
N GLY A 169 14.16 4.10 2.26
CA GLY A 169 15.46 3.43 2.10
C GLY A 169 16.50 3.79 3.17
N SER A 170 16.16 4.66 4.12
CA SER A 170 17.05 5.04 5.23
C SER A 170 16.68 4.29 6.51
N VAL A 171 17.65 3.59 7.11
CA VAL A 171 17.48 2.87 8.40
C VAL A 171 17.55 3.87 9.55
N PRO A 172 16.45 4.14 10.28
CA PRO A 172 16.48 5.08 11.40
C PRO A 172 17.23 4.50 12.60
N LYS A 173 17.75 5.39 13.47
CA LYS A 173 18.43 5.02 14.73
C LYS A 173 17.49 4.95 15.94
N VAL A 174 16.19 4.96 15.69
CA VAL A 174 15.13 4.94 16.71
C VAL A 174 14.25 3.71 16.48
N LEU A 175 13.35 3.41 17.41
CA LEU A 175 12.39 2.33 17.23
C LEU A 175 11.30 2.73 16.22
N PRO A 176 10.63 1.76 15.55
CA PRO A 176 9.60 2.08 14.57
C PRO A 176 8.42 2.85 15.17
N GLY A 177 8.14 2.66 16.47
CA GLY A 177 7.12 3.43 17.21
C GLY A 177 7.50 4.88 17.50
N ASP A 178 8.79 5.24 17.43
CA ASP A 178 9.26 6.61 17.63
C ASP A 178 9.54 7.34 16.31
N LYS A 179 9.58 6.60 15.19
CA LYS A 179 9.82 7.16 13.87
C LYS A 179 8.51 7.66 13.27
N THR A 180 8.30 8.97 13.34
CA THR A 180 7.22 9.64 12.61
C THR A 180 7.45 9.57 11.10
N ILE A 181 6.37 9.43 10.36
CA ILE A 181 6.34 9.32 8.90
C ILE A 181 5.26 10.24 8.32
N ASN A 182 5.39 10.56 7.04
CA ASN A 182 4.48 11.43 6.30
C ASN A 182 3.70 10.63 5.23
N SER A 183 2.62 11.24 4.74
CA SER A 183 1.90 10.70 3.59
C SER A 183 2.82 10.52 2.39
N GLY A 184 2.81 9.32 1.81
CA GLY A 184 3.62 8.93 0.67
C GLY A 184 4.95 8.25 1.01
N ASP A 185 5.39 8.28 2.27
CA ASP A 185 6.63 7.63 2.71
C ASP A 185 6.58 6.12 2.44
N LYS A 186 7.74 5.54 2.16
CA LYS A 186 7.93 4.10 1.96
C LYS A 186 8.50 3.46 3.21
N VAL A 187 7.69 2.65 3.89
CA VAL A 187 8.10 1.89 5.09
C VAL A 187 8.38 0.45 4.67
N LEU A 188 9.61 0.00 4.88
CA LEU A 188 10.01 -1.38 4.62
C LEU A 188 10.38 -2.03 5.96
N PHE A 189 9.79 -3.17 6.26
CA PHE A 189 10.31 -4.09 7.27
C PHE A 189 10.98 -5.27 6.57
N TRP A 190 12.11 -5.72 7.08
CA TRP A 190 12.75 -6.93 6.57
C TRP A 190 13.43 -7.71 7.69
N TYR A 191 13.56 -9.02 7.50
CA TYR A 191 14.38 -9.84 8.37
C TYR A 191 15.85 -9.74 7.93
N SER A 192 16.69 -9.14 8.76
CA SER A 192 18.12 -9.03 8.49
C SER A 192 18.85 -10.29 8.96
N THR A 193 19.57 -10.95 8.05
CA THR A 193 20.43 -12.11 8.35
C THR A 193 21.91 -11.73 8.51
N SER A 194 22.24 -10.44 8.36
CA SER A 194 23.61 -9.93 8.44
C SER A 194 23.65 -8.52 9.03
N ALA A 195 24.44 -8.34 10.08
CA ALA A 195 24.62 -7.04 10.75
C ALA A 195 25.32 -5.97 9.88
N MET A 196 25.93 -6.36 8.74
CA MET A 196 26.57 -5.44 7.79
C MET A 196 25.70 -5.15 6.57
N GLU A 197 24.55 -5.82 6.44
CA GLU A 197 23.66 -5.64 5.31
C GLU A 197 22.83 -4.38 5.51
N GLY A 198 22.78 -3.55 4.46
CA GLY A 198 21.97 -2.34 4.44
C GLY A 198 20.48 -2.67 4.34
N SER A 199 19.64 -1.63 4.32
CA SER A 199 18.25 -1.81 3.90
C SER A 199 18.23 -2.42 2.50
N PRO A 200 17.42 -3.46 2.25
CA PRO A 200 17.10 -3.88 0.90
C PRO A 200 16.50 -2.71 0.11
N ASP A 201 16.61 -2.80 -1.22
CA ASP A 201 15.89 -1.91 -2.11
C ASP A 201 14.38 -2.08 -1.93
N TRP A 202 13.64 -1.00 -2.19
CA TRP A 202 12.19 -1.06 -2.20
C TRP A 202 11.69 -2.07 -3.23
N PRO A 203 10.83 -3.04 -2.87
CA PRO A 203 10.34 -4.02 -3.83
C PRO A 203 9.46 -3.35 -4.88
N ASN A 204 9.77 -3.56 -6.16
CA ASN A 204 8.94 -3.07 -7.26
C ASN A 204 7.81 -4.06 -7.55
N ASN A 205 6.61 -3.55 -7.83
CA ASN A 205 5.44 -4.35 -8.23
C ASN A 205 5.56 -4.83 -9.70
N SER A 206 6.75 -5.25 -10.13
CA SER A 206 7.00 -5.67 -11.50
C SER A 206 6.93 -7.19 -11.61
N SER A 207 5.77 -7.69 -12.02
CA SER A 207 5.66 -9.02 -12.60
C SER A 207 6.59 -9.08 -13.82
N GLY A 208 7.63 -9.93 -13.76
CA GLY A 208 8.29 -10.44 -14.95
C GLY A 208 9.75 -10.02 -15.16
N THR A 209 10.58 -11.06 -15.21
CA THR A 209 11.87 -11.17 -15.91
C THR A 209 13.09 -10.77 -15.10
N SER A 210 13.60 -11.78 -14.38
CA SER A 210 15.02 -12.04 -14.26
C SER A 210 15.70 -11.88 -15.63
N SER A 211 16.73 -11.04 -15.70
CA SER A 211 17.78 -11.19 -16.72
C SER A 211 19.13 -11.24 -16.01
N PRO A 212 19.89 -12.34 -16.17
CA PRO A 212 21.23 -12.48 -15.64
C PRO A 212 22.25 -11.84 -16.59
N GLY A 213 23.27 -11.20 -16.02
CA GLY A 213 24.60 -11.08 -16.62
C GLY A 213 24.88 -9.85 -17.48
N SER A 214 25.87 -9.07 -17.07
CA SER A 214 27.13 -9.04 -17.81
C SER A 214 28.25 -8.59 -16.88
N SER A 215 29.30 -9.41 -16.85
CA SER A 215 30.60 -9.14 -16.28
C SER A 215 31.40 -8.18 -17.16
N GLU A 216 32.41 -7.57 -16.51
CA GLU A 216 33.66 -7.02 -17.05
C GLU A 216 33.61 -5.88 -18.07
N GLU A 217 34.24 -4.75 -17.70
CA GLU A 217 35.35 -4.24 -18.51
C GLU A 217 36.37 -3.46 -17.65
N GLU A 218 37.63 -3.69 -17.97
CA GLU A 218 38.85 -3.14 -17.41
C GLU A 218 39.04 -1.66 -17.76
N SER A 219 39.83 -0.92 -16.97
CA SER A 219 40.64 0.18 -17.51
C SER A 219 41.84 0.49 -16.62
N GLU A 220 43.02 0.08 -17.11
CA GLU A 220 44.34 0.67 -16.81
C GLU A 220 44.42 2.16 -17.26
N THR A 221 45.54 2.80 -16.89
CA THR A 221 46.11 4.13 -17.23
C THR A 221 45.84 5.22 -16.18
N GLU A 222 46.84 5.93 -15.63
CA GLU A 222 48.20 6.30 -16.09
C GLU A 222 49.23 6.25 -14.95
#